data_AF-M0BQG0-F1
#
_entry.id   AF-M0BQG0-F1
#
_cell.length_a   1.000
_cell.length_b   1.000
_cell.length_c   1.000
_cell.angle_alpha   90.00
_cell.angle_beta   90.00
_cell.angle_gamma   90.00
#
_symmetry.space_group_name_H-M   'P 1'
#
loop_
_entity.id
_entity.type
_entity.pdbx_description
1 polymer ?
#
loop_
_entity_poly.entity_id
_entity_poly.type
_entity_poly.pdbx_seq_one_letter_code
_entity_poly.pdbx_strand_id
1 'polypeptide(L)' 'MANGRTVGEVLERVRDRRRSKRCPTCDSTVTIRGFHGEYRWSCLACDAVGFGYRSRSAALEGVRSG' A
#
# COMPACT_ATOMS: atom_id res chain seq x y z
N MET A 1 21.11 25.85 2.64
CA MET A 1 19.64 25.76 2.42
C MET A 1 19.16 24.46 3.04
N ALA A 2 18.56 24.53 4.23
CA ALA A 2 18.06 23.34 4.92
C ALA A 2 16.77 22.90 4.22
N ASN A 3 16.82 21.78 3.49
CA ASN A 3 15.65 21.10 2.94
C ASN A 3 14.85 20.43 4.08
N GLY A 4 14.31 21.25 4.99
CA GLY A 4 13.47 20.82 6.08
C GLY A 4 12.08 20.57 5.54
N ARG A 5 11.80 19.33 5.11
CA ARG A 5 10.42 18.88 4.86
C ARG A 5 9.61 19.20 6.11
N THR A 6 8.56 20.00 5.97
CA THR A 6 7.75 20.38 7.12
C THR A 6 7.07 19.14 7.71
N VAL A 7 6.82 19.13 9.02
CA VAL A 7 6.14 18.01 9.70
C VAL A 7 4.79 17.70 9.02
N GLY A 8 4.11 18.72 8.50
CA GLY A 8 2.88 18.58 7.69
C GLY A 8 3.06 17.67 6.48
N GLU A 9 4.05 17.94 5.62
CA GLU A 9 4.31 17.13 4.41
C GLU A 9 4.67 15.69 4.74
N VAL A 10 5.37 15.46 5.86
CA VAL A 10 5.69 14.11 6.32
C VAL A 10 4.41 13.38 6.73
N LEU A 11 3.53 14.04 7.49
CA LEU A 11 2.26 13.47 7.93
C LEU A 11 1.32 13.17 6.76
N GLU A 12 1.22 14.07 5.79
CA GLU A 12 0.41 13.87 4.58
C GLU A 12 0.90 12.67 3.78
N ARG A 13 2.21 12.54 3.56
CA ARG A 13 2.81 11.38 2.90
C ARG A 13 2.60 10.08 3.67
N VAL A 14 2.63 10.12 5.01
CA VAL A 14 2.33 8.94 5.84
C VAL A 14 0.86 8.56 5.72
N ARG A 15 -0.05 9.55 5.73
CA ARG A 15 -1.49 9.33 5.54
C ARG A 15 -1.78 8.72 4.16
N ASP A 16 -1.23 9.29 3.10
CA ASP A 16 -1.40 8.79 1.73
C ASP A 16 -0.84 7.36 1.58
N ARG A 17 0.34 7.09 2.16
CA ARG A 17 0.94 5.75 2.15
C ARG A 17 0.14 4.74 2.98
N ARG A 18 -0.54 5.17 4.05
CA ARG A 18 -1.47 4.32 4.80
C ARG A 18 -2.76 4.07 4.02
N ARG A 19 -3.33 5.09 3.37
CA ARG A 19 -4.52 4.97 2.52
C ARG A 19 -4.29 4.01 1.36
N SER A 20 -3.11 4.11 0.74
CA SER A 20 -2.66 3.18 -0.32
C SER A 20 -2.42 1.74 0.17
N LYS A 21 -2.44 1.48 1.48
CA LYS A 21 -2.34 0.14 2.09
C LYS A 21 -3.68 -0.28 2.73
N ARG A 22 -4.82 0.23 2.28
CA ARG A 22 -6.13 -0.21 2.75
C ARG A 22 -6.81 -1.10 1.72
N CYS A 23 -7.41 -2.17 2.19
CA CYS A 23 -8.08 -3.16 1.37
C CYS A 23 -9.25 -2.51 0.63
N PRO A 24 -9.39 -2.71 -0.68
CA PRO A 24 -10.50 -2.13 -1.43
C PRO A 24 -11.88 -2.60 -0.97
N THR A 25 -11.95 -3.82 -0.43
CA THR A 25 -13.22 -4.47 -0.06
C THR A 25 -13.74 -4.07 1.32
N CYS A 26 -12.84 -3.93 2.31
CA CYS A 26 -13.23 -3.71 3.71
C CYS A 26 -12.52 -2.53 4.39
N ASP A 27 -11.72 -1.78 3.63
CA ASP A 27 -10.89 -0.64 4.10
C ASP A 27 -9.87 -0.99 5.21
N SER A 28 -9.73 -2.27 5.57
CA SER A 28 -8.76 -2.73 6.57
C SER A 28 -7.33 -2.73 6.04
N THR A 29 -6.34 -2.80 6.94
CA THR A 29 -4.92 -2.76 6.54
C THR A 29 -4.54 -3.97 5.70
N VAL A 30 -3.79 -3.73 4.61
CA VAL A 30 -3.15 -4.77 3.82
C VAL A 30 -1.64 -4.81 4.09
N THR A 31 -1.09 -6.01 3.94
CA THR A 31 0.36 -6.23 3.88
C THR A 31 0.77 -6.45 2.43
N ILE A 32 1.96 -6.00 2.04
CA ILE A 32 2.51 -6.24 0.70
C ILE A 32 3.83 -6.97 0.88
N ARG A 33 3.97 -8.12 0.23
CA ARG A 33 5.15 -8.99 0.32
C ARG A 33 5.56 -9.47 -1.07
N GLY A 34 6.86 -9.74 -1.23
CA GLY A 34 7.35 -10.46 -2.40
C GLY A 34 6.94 -11.93 -2.35
N PHE A 35 6.62 -12.52 -3.49
CA PHE A 35 6.21 -13.91 -3.65
C PHE A 35 6.72 -14.41 -5.02
N HIS A 36 7.65 -15.37 -5.03
CA HIS A 36 8.18 -16.01 -6.25
C HIS A 36 8.64 -15.05 -7.37
N GLY A 37 9.26 -13.92 -7.03
CA GLY A 37 9.72 -12.92 -8.01
C GLY A 37 8.67 -11.88 -8.38
N GLU A 38 7.46 -11.98 -7.82
CA GLU A 38 6.38 -11.01 -7.93
C GLU A 38 6.07 -10.38 -6.57
N TYR A 39 5.07 -9.51 -6.54
CA TYR A 39 4.51 -8.94 -5.33
C TYR A 39 3.05 -9.33 -5.21
N ARG A 40 2.61 -9.53 -3.97
CA ARG A 40 1.22 -9.72 -3.60
C ARG A 40 0.85 -8.82 -2.43
N TRP A 41 -0.43 -8.45 -2.35
CA TRP A 41 -0.99 -7.84 -1.16
C TRP A 41 -2.04 -8.77 -0.53
N SER A 42 -2.15 -8.73 0.80
CA SER A 42 -3.12 -9.53 1.56
C SER A 42 -3.75 -8.68 2.65
N CYS A 43 -5.08 -8.69 2.73
CA CYS A 43 -5.85 -8.04 3.78
C CYS A 43 -5.69 -8.79 5.10
N LEU A 44 -5.60 -8.04 6.21
CA LEU A 44 -5.52 -8.60 7.55
C LEU A 44 -6.88 -8.89 8.19
N ALA A 45 -7.99 -8.57 7.53
CA ALA A 45 -9.34 -8.71 8.11
C ALA A 45 -10.30 -9.58 7.31
N CYS A 46 -10.31 -9.48 5.97
CA CYS A 46 -11.26 -10.22 5.12
C CYS A 46 -10.59 -11.27 4.22
N ASP A 47 -9.30 -11.55 4.43
CA ASP A 47 -8.48 -12.50 3.65
C ASP A 47 -8.40 -12.21 2.12
N ALA A 48 -8.89 -11.05 1.68
CA ALA A 48 -8.74 -10.62 0.29
C ALA A 48 -7.26 -10.53 -0.10
N VAL A 49 -6.94 -11.03 -1.29
CA VAL A 49 -5.57 -11.09 -1.81
C VAL A 49 -5.54 -10.61 -3.26
N GLY A 50 -4.52 -9.82 -3.59
CA GLY A 50 -4.15 -9.55 -4.98
C GLY A 50 -2.72 -9.98 -5.23
N PHE A 51 -2.46 -10.57 -6.40
CA PHE A 51 -1.17 -11.13 -6.79
C PHE A 51 -0.85 -10.80 -8.26
N GLY A 52 0.32 -11.21 -8.74
CA GLY A 52 0.74 -10.98 -10.13
C GLY A 52 1.39 -9.61 -10.37
N TYR A 53 1.81 -8.91 -9.33
CA TYR A 53 2.37 -7.56 -9.48
C TYR A 53 3.88 -7.61 -9.68
N ARG A 54 4.36 -7.01 -10.77
CA ARG A 54 5.80 -6.95 -11.10
C ARG A 54 6.62 -6.08 -10.13
N SER A 55 5.96 -5.25 -9.33
CA SER A 55 6.62 -4.38 -8.35
C SER A 55 5.74 -4.11 -7.14
N ARG A 56 6.37 -3.70 -6.04
CA ARG A 56 5.68 -3.25 -4.83
C ARG A 56 4.71 -2.09 -5.12
N SER A 57 5.09 -1.20 -6.03
CA SER A 57 4.25 -0.07 -6.43
C SER A 57 3.03 -0.52 -7.22
N ALA A 58 3.19 -1.47 -8.15
CA ALA A 58 2.05 -2.06 -8.86
C ALA A 58 1.08 -2.77 -7.90
N ALA A 59 1.59 -3.45 -6.87
CA ALA A 59 0.75 -4.02 -5.83
C ALA A 59 -0.01 -2.94 -5.02
N LEU A 60 0.61 -1.78 -4.74
CA LEU A 60 -0.08 -0.66 -4.10
C LEU A 60 -1.15 -0.05 -5.00
N GLU A 61 -0.93 0.04 -6.32
CA GLU A 61 -1.95 0.52 -7.25
C GLU A 61 -3.11 -0.46 -7.37
N GLY A 62 -2.83 -1.77 -7.42
CA GLY A 62 -3.87 -2.79 -7.42
C GLY A 62 -4.76 -2.75 -6.17
N VAL A 63 -4.22 -2.34 -5.02
CA VAL A 63 -5.00 -2.11 -3.79
C VAL A 63 -5.92 -0.89 -3.91
N ARG A 64 -5.52 0.15 -4.65
CA ARG A 64 -6.29 1.41 -4.81
C ARG A 64 -7.42 1.30 -5.82
N SER A 65 -7.34 0.37 -6.77
CA SER A 65 -8.29 0.24 -7.88
C SER A 65 -9.32 -0.88 -7.71
N GLY A 66 -9.23 -1.66 -6.63
CA GLY A 66 -10.17 -2.75 -6.36
C GLY A 66 -11.48 -2.31 -5.73
#